data_AF-A0A373G0P3-F1
#
_entry.id   AF-A0A373G0P3-F1
#
_cell.length_a   1.000
_cell.length_b   1.000
_cell.length_c   1.000
_cell.angle_alpha   90.00
_cell.angle_beta   90.00
_cell.angle_gamma   90.00
#
_symmetry.space_group_name_H-M   'P 1'
#
loop_
_entity.id
_entity.type
_entity.pdbx_description
1 polymer ?
#
loop_
_entity_poly.entity_id
_entity_poly.type
_entity_poly.pdbx_seq_one_letter_code
_entity_poly.pdbx_strand_id
1 'polypeptide(L)'
;MEQVVDLALPEYFERISAEATFQEQLSVIDMDNSRRSPVQVKNYPIRLKGYSLIFVLSGEITIGINYLSHTLKKNTVMQVYPDDIIEHTAYSADFKGYLIIHSAELKKEIMAMTSGIRLQQAGQLKKLHTRQELSEEESLRLRKQVELIKSYIPDKEHVYHSYVIKNQIINLFFDLDNCRWHRYGDGERHQ
;
A
#
# COMPACT_ATOMS: atom_id res chain seq x y z
N MET A 1 -5.76 1.40 -28.64
CA MET A 1 -5.23 1.58 -27.28
C MET A 1 -6.31 2.29 -26.49
N GLU A 2 -6.77 1.69 -25.40
CA GLU A 2 -7.62 2.42 -24.44
C GLU A 2 -6.80 3.58 -23.87
N GLN A 3 -7.45 4.74 -23.67
CA GLN A 3 -6.77 5.93 -23.15
C GLN A 3 -6.50 5.73 -21.65
N VAL A 4 -5.22 5.78 -21.25
CA VAL A 4 -4.85 5.72 -19.84
C VAL A 4 -5.35 6.99 -19.15
N VAL A 5 -6.11 6.81 -18.07
CA VAL A 5 -6.61 7.91 -17.24
C VAL A 5 -5.59 8.20 -16.14
N ASP A 6 -4.85 9.30 -16.25
CA ASP A 6 -4.04 9.80 -15.14
C ASP A 6 -4.96 10.40 -14.06
N LEU A 7 -4.80 9.96 -12.82
CA LEU A 7 -5.62 10.39 -11.67
C LEU A 7 -4.76 11.03 -10.60
N ALA A 8 -5.14 12.25 -10.20
CA ALA A 8 -4.60 12.85 -8.99
C ALA A 8 -5.10 12.08 -7.75
N LEU A 9 -4.33 12.13 -6.66
CA LEU A 9 -4.70 11.41 -5.45
C LEU A 9 -6.05 11.87 -4.84
N PRO A 10 -6.35 13.19 -4.75
CA PRO A 10 -7.66 13.65 -4.28
C PRO A 10 -8.82 13.15 -5.16
N GLU A 11 -8.67 13.23 -6.49
CA GLU A 11 -9.67 12.71 -7.44
C GLU A 11 -9.91 11.21 -7.25
N TYR A 12 -8.86 10.45 -6.97
CA TYR A 12 -8.99 9.03 -6.67
C TYR A 12 -9.76 8.79 -5.37
N PHE A 13 -9.46 9.53 -4.30
CA PHE A 13 -10.17 9.45 -3.02
C PHE A 13 -11.66 9.74 -3.16
N GLU A 14 -12.03 10.75 -3.94
CA GLU A 14 -13.43 11.05 -4.26
C GLU A 14 -14.11 9.87 -4.98
N ARG A 15 -13.45 9.31 -6.01
CA ARG A 15 -14.00 8.20 -6.80
C ARG A 15 -14.28 6.95 -5.99
N ILE A 16 -13.42 6.66 -5.02
CA ILE A 16 -13.60 5.50 -4.13
C ILE A 16 -14.45 5.82 -2.89
N SER A 17 -14.89 7.08 -2.74
CA SER A 17 -15.59 7.58 -1.56
C SER A 17 -14.85 7.24 -0.27
N ALA A 18 -13.56 7.59 -0.21
CA ALA A 18 -12.71 7.30 0.95
C ALA A 18 -13.34 7.88 2.23
N GLU A 19 -13.60 7.03 3.22
CA GLU A 19 -14.31 7.42 4.45
C GLU A 19 -13.53 8.41 5.31
N ALA A 20 -12.20 8.27 5.33
CA ALA A 20 -11.32 9.12 6.11
C ALA A 20 -9.97 9.30 5.40
N THR A 21 -9.48 10.54 5.39
CA THR A 21 -8.18 10.87 4.81
C THR A 21 -7.37 11.72 5.80
N PHE A 22 -6.07 11.47 5.87
CA PHE A 22 -5.14 12.36 6.57
C PHE A 22 -4.56 13.37 5.59
N GLN A 23 -4.98 14.64 5.73
CA GLN A 23 -4.53 15.80 4.94
C GLN A 23 -4.60 15.60 3.41
N GLU A 24 -5.54 14.80 2.91
CA GLU A 24 -5.62 14.39 1.48
C GLU A 24 -4.33 13.73 0.95
N GLN A 25 -3.43 13.32 1.84
CA GLN A 25 -2.15 12.70 1.51
C GLN A 25 -2.12 11.20 1.82
N LEU A 26 -3.06 10.69 2.63
CA LEU A 26 -3.10 9.30 3.04
C LEU A 26 -4.54 8.84 3.26
N SER A 27 -4.83 7.61 2.83
CA SER A 27 -6.04 6.87 3.20
C SER A 27 -5.71 5.39 3.43
N VAL A 28 -6.47 4.76 4.33
CA VAL A 28 -6.47 3.30 4.55
C VAL A 28 -7.89 2.81 4.30
N ILE A 29 -8.06 1.97 3.28
CA ILE A 29 -9.35 1.50 2.80
C ILE A 29 -9.49 0.00 3.07
N ASP A 30 -10.60 -0.39 3.69
CA ASP A 30 -10.99 -1.79 3.77
C ASP A 30 -11.55 -2.23 2.41
N MET A 31 -10.95 -3.25 1.82
CA MET A 31 -11.50 -3.92 0.65
C MET A 31 -12.18 -5.20 1.11
N ASP A 32 -13.50 -5.26 1.01
CA ASP A 32 -14.29 -6.45 1.38
C ASP A 32 -15.31 -6.77 0.28
N ASN A 33 -15.00 -7.79 -0.53
CA ASN A 33 -15.87 -8.24 -1.61
C ASN A 33 -17.03 -9.12 -1.10
N SER A 34 -17.00 -9.53 0.16
CA SER A 34 -18.04 -10.39 0.76
C SER A 34 -19.25 -9.61 1.26
N ARG A 35 -19.14 -8.28 1.44
CA ARG A 35 -20.17 -7.44 2.08
C ARG A 35 -20.78 -6.38 1.18
N ARG A 36 -20.16 -6.03 0.05
CA ARG A 36 -20.64 -5.02 -0.94
C ARG A 36 -20.08 -5.38 -2.32
N SER A 37 -20.77 -4.98 -3.39
CA SER A 37 -20.12 -4.89 -4.71
C SER A 37 -18.80 -4.14 -4.52
N PRO A 38 -17.68 -4.65 -5.06
CA PRO A 38 -16.37 -4.08 -4.79
C PRO A 38 -16.38 -2.61 -5.19
N VAL A 39 -15.51 -1.81 -4.60
CA VAL A 39 -15.16 -0.48 -5.12
C VAL A 39 -14.60 -0.72 -6.53
N GLN A 40 -15.48 -0.79 -7.52
CA GLN A 40 -15.12 -0.93 -8.91
C GLN A 40 -14.69 0.46 -9.33
N VAL A 41 -13.38 0.68 -9.35
CA VAL A 41 -12.82 1.80 -10.08
C VAL A 41 -13.19 1.56 -11.54
N LYS A 42 -14.21 2.28 -12.00
CA LYS A 42 -14.58 2.30 -13.42
C LYS A 42 -13.47 3.03 -14.19
N ASN A 43 -13.34 2.72 -15.48
CA ASN A 43 -12.43 3.39 -16.43
C ASN A 43 -10.95 3.01 -16.28
N TYR A 44 -10.66 1.72 -16.17
CA TYR A 44 -9.34 1.23 -16.51
C TYR A 44 -9.02 1.45 -18.00
N PRO A 45 -7.74 1.54 -18.39
CA PRO A 45 -6.56 1.56 -17.54
C PRO A 45 -6.36 2.92 -16.84
N ILE A 46 -5.88 2.92 -15.58
CA ILE A 46 -5.62 4.12 -14.79
C ILE A 46 -4.13 4.22 -14.41
N ARG A 47 -3.63 5.45 -14.26
CA ARG A 47 -2.35 5.73 -13.60
C ARG A 47 -2.59 6.66 -12.41
N LEU A 48 -2.41 6.15 -11.20
CA LEU A 48 -2.63 6.92 -9.97
C LEU A 48 -1.36 7.70 -9.62
N LYS A 49 -1.46 9.02 -9.43
CA LYS A 49 -0.36 9.88 -8.93
C LYS A 49 -0.16 9.74 -7.41
N GLY A 50 0.01 8.51 -6.95
CA GLY A 50 0.16 8.13 -5.55
C GLY A 50 0.78 6.74 -5.43
N TYR A 51 1.37 6.46 -4.27
CA TYR A 51 1.89 5.13 -3.95
C TYR A 51 0.78 4.32 -3.31
N SER A 52 0.60 3.09 -3.75
CA SER A 52 -0.37 2.17 -3.16
C SER A 52 0.33 0.94 -2.59
N LEU A 53 -0.16 0.48 -1.44
CA LEU A 53 0.20 -0.79 -0.83
C LEU A 53 -1.08 -1.62 -0.66
N ILE A 54 -1.11 -2.77 -1.31
CA ILE A 54 -2.20 -3.73 -1.26
C ILE A 54 -1.79 -4.83 -0.30
N PHE A 55 -2.65 -5.15 0.67
CA PHE A 55 -2.40 -6.20 1.65
C PHE A 55 -3.60 -7.16 1.72
N VAL A 56 -3.40 -8.42 1.35
CA VAL A 56 -4.46 -9.43 1.28
C VAL A 56 -4.57 -10.21 2.59
N LEU A 57 -5.76 -10.25 3.18
CA LEU A 57 -6.08 -10.96 4.43
C LEU A 57 -6.82 -12.28 4.20
N SER A 58 -7.63 -12.35 3.15
CA SER A 58 -8.43 -13.53 2.78
C SER A 58 -8.73 -13.50 1.29
N GLY A 59 -8.98 -14.66 0.70
CA GLY A 59 -9.24 -14.78 -0.73
C GLY A 59 -8.04 -14.38 -1.59
N GLU A 60 -8.33 -13.95 -2.82
CA GLU A 60 -7.35 -13.59 -3.82
C GLU A 60 -7.76 -12.32 -4.58
N ILE A 61 -6.77 -11.55 -5.03
CA ILE A 61 -6.93 -10.45 -5.98
C ILE A 61 -5.98 -10.67 -7.15
N THR A 62 -6.48 -10.51 -8.36
CA THR A 62 -5.69 -10.44 -9.59
C THR A 62 -5.67 -9.01 -10.10
N ILE A 63 -4.48 -8.49 -10.37
CA ILE A 63 -4.26 -7.10 -10.80
C ILE A 63 -3.39 -7.11 -12.06
N GLY A 64 -3.84 -6.44 -13.11
CA GLY A 64 -3.00 -6.13 -14.27
C GLY A 64 -2.20 -4.86 -13.99
N ILE A 65 -0.87 -4.94 -14.01
CA ILE A 65 0.05 -3.81 -13.85
C ILE A 65 1.09 -3.83 -14.96
N ASN A 66 1.20 -2.76 -15.74
CA ASN A 66 2.18 -2.64 -16.82
C ASN A 66 2.22 -3.88 -17.74
N TYR A 67 1.06 -4.36 -18.17
CA TYR A 67 0.84 -5.54 -18.99
C TYR A 67 1.23 -6.88 -18.34
N LEU A 68 1.51 -6.89 -17.05
CA LEU A 68 1.78 -8.09 -16.26
C LEU A 68 0.62 -8.36 -15.30
N SER A 69 0.14 -9.60 -15.30
CA SER A 69 -0.91 -10.03 -14.37
C SER A 69 -0.29 -10.57 -13.08
N HIS A 70 -0.76 -10.05 -11.94
CA HIS A 70 -0.30 -10.43 -10.61
C HIS A 70 -1.46 -10.95 -9.78
N THR A 71 -1.41 -12.21 -9.38
CA THR A 71 -2.34 -12.78 -8.40
C THR A 71 -1.72 -12.75 -7.01
N LEU A 72 -2.37 -12.05 -6.08
CA LEU A 72 -2.01 -11.94 -4.67
C LEU A 72 -3.00 -12.77 -3.84
N LYS A 73 -2.47 -13.62 -2.97
CA LYS A 73 -3.25 -14.46 -2.06
C LYS A 73 -3.12 -13.95 -0.63
N LYS A 74 -3.86 -14.55 0.31
CA LYS A 74 -3.69 -14.30 1.75
C LYS A 74 -2.22 -14.14 2.16
N ASN A 75 -1.96 -13.15 3.03
CA ASN A 75 -0.64 -12.79 3.54
C ASN A 75 0.33 -12.31 2.47
N THR A 76 -0.17 -11.82 1.34
CA THR A 76 0.66 -11.17 0.32
C THR A 76 0.47 -9.66 0.40
N VAL A 77 1.57 -8.93 0.27
CA VAL A 77 1.59 -7.49 0.06
C VAL A 77 2.17 -7.16 -1.31
N MET A 78 1.67 -6.10 -1.93
CA MET A 78 2.21 -5.58 -3.17
C MET A 78 2.22 -4.06 -3.17
N GLN A 79 3.33 -3.48 -3.64
CA GLN A 79 3.46 -2.04 -3.85
C GLN A 79 3.23 -1.68 -5.31
N VAL A 80 2.47 -0.61 -5.52
CA VAL A 80 2.20 0.00 -6.83
C VAL A 80 2.69 1.43 -6.80
N TYR A 81 3.44 1.82 -7.82
CA TYR A 81 4.13 3.10 -7.91
C TYR A 81 3.36 4.11 -8.77
N PRO A 82 3.62 5.43 -8.63
CA PRO A 82 2.89 6.45 -9.35
C PRO A 82 2.95 6.39 -10.89
N ASP A 83 3.97 5.72 -11.43
CA ASP A 83 4.16 5.57 -12.87
C ASP A 83 3.54 4.28 -13.43
N ASP A 84 3.15 3.37 -12.54
CA ASP A 84 2.53 2.10 -12.91
C ASP A 84 1.12 2.31 -13.47
N ILE A 85 0.81 1.60 -14.55
CA ILE A 85 -0.53 1.56 -15.14
C ILE A 85 -1.26 0.36 -14.57
N ILE A 86 -2.36 0.61 -13.88
CA ILE A 86 -3.28 -0.43 -13.39
C ILE A 86 -4.33 -0.64 -14.48
N GLU A 87 -4.44 -1.86 -14.97
CA GLU A 87 -5.25 -2.22 -16.14
C GLU A 87 -6.57 -2.88 -15.78
N HIS A 88 -6.60 -3.61 -14.68
CA HIS A 88 -7.81 -4.23 -14.15
C HIS A 88 -7.56 -4.75 -12.75
N THR A 89 -8.64 -4.92 -12.00
CA THR A 89 -8.65 -5.68 -10.75
C THR A 89 -9.80 -6.69 -10.78
N ALA A 90 -9.52 -7.91 -10.33
CA ALA A 90 -10.51 -8.97 -10.15
C ALA A 90 -10.32 -9.58 -8.76
N TYR A 91 -11.42 -9.88 -8.07
CA TYR A 91 -11.42 -10.31 -6.68
C TYR A 91 -12.15 -11.65 -6.54
N SER A 92 -11.66 -12.54 -5.67
CA SER A 92 -12.44 -13.71 -5.25
C SER A 92 -13.63 -13.30 -4.39
N ALA A 93 -14.64 -14.15 -4.28
CA ALA A 93 -15.87 -13.84 -3.53
C ALA A 93 -15.63 -13.62 -2.03
N ASP A 94 -14.62 -14.29 -1.47
CA ASP A 94 -14.21 -14.21 -0.07
C ASP A 94 -13.08 -13.18 0.17
N PHE A 95 -12.76 -12.36 -0.84
CA PHE A 95 -11.64 -11.43 -0.77
C PHE A 95 -11.81 -10.39 0.34
N LYS A 96 -10.76 -10.27 1.16
CA LYS A 96 -10.59 -9.21 2.16
C LYS A 96 -9.17 -8.70 2.14
N GLY A 97 -8.99 -7.40 2.21
CA GLY A 97 -7.67 -6.78 2.24
C GLY A 97 -7.71 -5.31 2.66
N TYR A 98 -6.52 -4.72 2.79
CA TYR A 98 -6.36 -3.28 2.93
C TYR A 98 -5.73 -2.70 1.67
N LEU A 99 -6.17 -1.51 1.31
CA LEU A 99 -5.50 -0.64 0.36
C LEU A 99 -5.03 0.61 1.11
N ILE A 100 -3.72 0.76 1.25
CA ILE A 100 -3.10 1.94 1.85
C ILE A 100 -2.55 2.79 0.71
N ILE A 101 -2.98 4.03 0.61
CA ILE A 101 -2.57 4.94 -0.47
C ILE A 101 -1.98 6.19 0.14
N HIS A 102 -0.84 6.63 -0.37
CA HIS A 102 -0.22 7.86 0.08
C HIS A 102 0.41 8.71 -1.04
N SER A 103 0.54 10.00 -0.78
CA SER A 103 1.11 10.96 -1.72
C SER A 103 2.64 10.88 -1.80
N ALA A 104 3.20 11.54 -2.81
CA ALA A 104 4.64 11.71 -2.94
C ALA A 104 5.21 12.67 -1.89
N GLU A 105 4.41 13.66 -1.47
CA GLU A 105 4.73 14.64 -0.43
C GLU A 105 4.91 13.93 0.91
N LEU A 106 3.95 13.10 1.32
CA LEU A 106 4.05 12.33 2.56
C LEU A 106 5.25 11.38 2.54
N LYS A 107 5.52 10.77 1.39
CA LYS A 107 6.73 9.95 1.20
C LYS A 107 8.00 10.78 1.42
N LYS A 108 8.10 11.99 0.85
CA LYS A 108 9.27 12.87 1.03
C LYS A 108 9.47 13.24 2.50
N GLU A 109 8.40 13.57 3.21
CA GLU A 109 8.44 13.89 4.64
C GLU A 109 8.93 12.71 5.48
N ILE A 110 8.36 11.52 5.25
CA ILE A 110 8.79 10.27 5.91
C ILE A 110 10.27 9.99 5.62
N MET A 111 10.72 10.16 4.38
CA MET A 111 12.12 9.95 3.99
C MET A 111 13.05 10.94 4.70
N ALA A 112 12.65 12.20 4.83
CA ALA A 112 13.42 13.20 5.58
C ALA A 112 13.58 12.80 7.06
N MET A 113 12.48 12.38 7.70
CA MET A 113 12.47 11.93 9.11
C MET A 113 13.32 10.69 9.39
N THR A 114 13.64 9.89 8.36
CA THR A 114 14.31 8.59 8.49
C THR A 114 15.67 8.52 7.79
N SER A 115 16.15 9.65 7.26
CA SER A 115 17.35 9.75 6.42
C SER A 115 18.61 9.15 7.05
N GLY A 116 18.78 9.25 8.38
CA GLY A 116 19.96 8.75 9.10
C GLY A 116 19.93 7.26 9.49
N ILE A 117 18.83 6.54 9.29
CA ILE A 117 18.64 5.17 9.82
C ILE A 117 18.25 4.13 8.76
N ARG A 118 18.13 4.53 7.48
CA ARG A 118 17.74 3.63 6.40
C ARG A 118 18.91 2.80 5.89
N LEU A 119 18.66 1.51 5.69
CA LEU A 119 19.58 0.62 4.97
C LEU A 119 19.38 0.80 3.45
N GLN A 120 20.36 1.35 2.74
CA GLN A 120 20.23 1.64 1.30
C GLN A 120 19.95 0.37 0.47
N GLN A 121 20.59 -0.75 0.81
CA GLN A 121 20.43 -2.04 0.12
C GLN A 121 18.99 -2.56 0.21
N ALA A 122 18.32 -2.39 1.35
CA ALA A 122 16.90 -2.74 1.51
C ALA A 122 15.99 -1.94 0.54
N GLY A 123 16.37 -0.69 0.23
CA GLY A 123 15.69 0.14 -0.75
C GLY A 123 15.82 -0.36 -2.19
N GLN A 124 16.90 -1.06 -2.55
CA GLN A 124 17.07 -1.67 -3.88
C GLN A 124 16.19 -2.93 -4.01
N LEU A 125 16.18 -3.79 -3.00
CA LEU A 125 15.31 -4.97 -2.96
C LEU A 125 13.84 -4.59 -3.12
N LYS A 126 13.42 -3.44 -2.59
CA LYS A 126 12.06 -2.92 -2.73
C LYS A 126 11.62 -2.70 -4.19
N LYS A 127 12.54 -2.35 -5.08
CA LYS A 127 12.26 -2.17 -6.52
C LYS A 127 12.18 -3.52 -7.26
N LEU A 128 13.00 -4.48 -6.84
CA LEU A 128 13.06 -5.83 -7.45
C LEU A 128 11.92 -6.74 -6.98
N HIS A 129 11.47 -6.57 -5.74
CA HIS A 129 10.45 -7.39 -5.09
C HIS A 129 9.30 -6.50 -4.61
N THR A 130 8.53 -5.99 -5.58
CA THR A 130 7.33 -5.17 -5.33
C THR A 130 6.20 -6.00 -4.70
N ARG A 131 6.14 -7.30 -5.00
CA ARG A 131 5.32 -8.31 -4.34
C ARG A 131 6.14 -9.06 -3.29
N GLN A 132 5.52 -9.33 -2.15
CA GLN A 132 6.11 -10.07 -1.05
C GLN A 132 5.05 -10.91 -0.35
N GLU A 133 5.35 -12.18 -0.11
CA GLU A 133 4.55 -13.04 0.76
C GLU A 133 5.08 -12.93 2.18
N LEU A 134 4.19 -12.97 3.15
CA LEU A 134 4.47 -12.79 4.57
C LEU A 134 4.18 -14.09 5.31
N SER A 135 4.93 -14.35 6.38
CA SER A 135 4.52 -15.35 7.36
C SER A 135 3.23 -14.92 8.07
N GLU A 136 2.56 -15.85 8.76
CA GLU A 136 1.37 -15.51 9.56
C GLU A 136 1.70 -14.50 10.67
N GLU A 137 2.89 -14.59 11.28
CA GLU A 137 3.33 -13.66 12.32
C GLU A 137 3.59 -12.25 11.74
N GLU A 138 4.30 -12.17 10.62
CA GLU A 138 4.56 -10.91 9.92
C GLU A 138 3.25 -10.25 9.47
N SER A 139 2.34 -11.04 8.90
CA SER A 139 1.01 -10.59 8.49
C SER A 139 0.19 -10.05 9.67
N LEU A 140 0.16 -10.76 10.80
CA LEU A 140 -0.53 -10.31 12.00
C LEU A 140 0.05 -9.00 12.54
N ARG A 141 1.37 -8.86 12.55
CA ARG A 141 2.06 -7.63 12.98
C ARG A 141 1.70 -6.44 12.09
N LEU A 142 1.83 -6.58 10.77
CA LEU A 142 1.50 -5.51 9.83
C LEU A 142 0.02 -5.14 9.90
N ARG A 143 -0.88 -6.12 10.06
CA ARG A 143 -2.32 -5.86 10.22
C ARG A 143 -2.60 -4.97 11.43
N LYS A 144 -1.97 -5.25 12.59
CA LYS A 144 -2.13 -4.41 13.78
C LYS A 144 -1.67 -2.97 13.52
N GLN A 145 -0.59 -2.78 12.78
CA GLN A 145 -0.11 -1.44 12.44
C GLN A 145 -1.05 -0.71 11.48
N VAL A 146 -1.59 -1.40 10.46
CA VAL A 146 -2.57 -0.81 9.54
C VAL A 146 -3.84 -0.36 10.29
N GLU A 147 -4.35 -1.19 11.20
CA GLU A 147 -5.50 -0.82 12.04
C GLU A 147 -5.19 0.38 12.96
N LEU A 148 -3.98 0.45 13.52
CA LEU A 148 -3.56 1.61 14.31
C LEU A 148 -3.48 2.89 13.47
N ILE A 149 -2.89 2.83 12.27
CA ILE A 149 -2.87 3.98 11.34
C ILE A 149 -4.30 4.45 11.10
N LYS A 150 -5.18 3.51 10.73
CA LYS A 150 -6.59 3.79 10.44
C LYS A 150 -7.33 4.41 11.62
N SER A 151 -7.07 3.96 12.85
CA SER A 151 -7.71 4.53 14.04
C SER A 151 -7.27 5.97 14.33
N TYR A 152 -6.04 6.34 13.97
CA TYR A 152 -5.55 7.71 14.17
C TYR A 152 -6.04 8.70 13.12
N ILE A 153 -6.24 8.28 11.86
CA ILE A 153 -6.68 9.18 10.76
C ILE A 153 -7.87 10.10 11.13
N PRO A 154 -8.95 9.62 11.77
CA PRO A 154 -10.08 10.48 12.14
C PRO A 154 -9.86 11.32 13.41
N ASP A 155 -8.82 11.05 14.21
CA ASP A 155 -8.57 11.69 15.51
C ASP A 155 -7.89 13.07 15.34
N LYS A 156 -8.68 14.04 14.86
CA LYS A 156 -8.21 15.41 14.57
C LYS A 156 -7.86 16.22 15.84
N GLU A 157 -8.30 15.78 17.02
CA GLU A 157 -8.05 16.46 18.29
C GLU A 157 -6.71 16.07 18.92
N HIS A 158 -6.06 15.00 18.43
CA HIS A 158 -4.77 14.57 18.95
C HIS A 158 -3.68 15.62 18.68
N VAL A 159 -3.09 16.18 19.73
CA VAL A 159 -2.08 17.26 19.62
C VAL A 159 -0.91 16.89 18.70
N TYR A 160 -0.46 15.63 18.74
CA TYR A 160 0.61 15.11 17.86
C TYR A 160 0.09 14.28 16.67
N HIS A 161 -1.17 14.46 16.23
CA HIS A 161 -1.86 13.65 15.23
C HIS A 161 -0.99 13.35 14.00
N SER A 162 -0.41 14.40 13.40
CA SER A 162 0.48 14.29 12.24
C SER A 162 1.73 13.45 12.52
N TYR A 163 2.39 13.66 13.65
CA TYR A 163 3.61 12.92 14.01
C TYR A 163 3.31 11.45 14.30
N VAL A 164 2.21 11.16 15.00
CA VAL A 164 1.80 9.80 15.32
C VAL A 164 1.49 9.01 14.06
N ILE A 165 0.70 9.57 13.13
CA ILE A 165 0.42 8.90 11.85
C ILE A 165 1.70 8.65 11.06
N LYS A 166 2.55 9.67 10.89
CA LYS A 166 3.83 9.52 10.16
C LYS A 166 4.71 8.45 10.80
N ASN A 167 4.77 8.41 12.13
CA ASN A 167 5.53 7.39 12.87
C ASN A 167 4.96 5.97 12.65
N GLN A 168 3.64 5.81 12.64
CA GLN A 168 3.04 4.51 12.35
C GLN A 168 3.31 4.04 10.91
N ILE A 169 3.31 4.95 9.93
CA ILE A 169 3.68 4.61 8.54
C ILE A 169 5.17 4.25 8.44
N ILE A 170 6.04 4.97 9.17
CA ILE A 170 7.47 4.64 9.25
C ILE A 170 7.65 3.21 9.77
N ASN A 171 6.98 2.86 10.86
CA ASN A 171 7.04 1.50 11.44
C ASN A 171 6.56 0.45 10.43
N LEU A 172 5.44 0.71 9.74
CA LEU A 172 4.92 -0.18 8.69
C LEU A 172 5.94 -0.42 7.58
N PHE A 173 6.59 0.64 7.09
CA PHE A 173 7.59 0.51 6.04
C PHE A 173 8.87 -0.17 6.51
N PHE A 174 9.31 0.08 7.75
CA PHE A 174 10.47 -0.61 8.31
C PHE A 174 10.23 -2.10 8.49
N ASP A 175 9.05 -2.51 8.98
CA ASP A 175 8.74 -3.92 9.09
C ASP A 175 8.61 -4.59 7.70
N LEU A 176 8.02 -3.91 6.72
CA LEU A 176 7.99 -4.41 5.34
C LEU A 176 9.39 -4.59 4.75
N ASP A 177 10.26 -3.60 4.94
CA ASP A 177 11.64 -3.66 4.48
C ASP A 177 12.43 -4.76 5.21
N ASN A 178 12.20 -4.93 6.51
CA ASN A 178 12.81 -6.01 7.30
C ASN A 178 12.37 -7.40 6.82
N CYS A 179 11.08 -7.61 6.61
CA CYS A 179 10.55 -8.86 6.09
C CYS A 179 11.11 -9.19 4.70
N ARG A 180 11.28 -8.18 3.83
CA ARG A 180 11.94 -8.35 2.53
C ARG A 180 13.43 -8.67 2.68
N TRP A 181 14.11 -7.97 3.58
CA TRP A 181 15.52 -8.17 3.86
C TRP A 181 15.82 -9.58 4.37
N HIS A 182 15.03 -10.10 5.30
CA HIS A 182 15.18 -11.47 5.78
C HIS A 182 15.02 -12.54 4.69
N ARG A 183 14.23 -12.24 3.65
CA ARG A 183 13.99 -13.20 2.56
C ARG A 183 15.02 -13.13 1.44
N TYR A 184 15.48 -11.94 1.10
CA TYR A 184 16.31 -11.71 -0.11
C TYR A 184 17.68 -11.09 0.18
N GLY A 185 17.87 -10.48 1.36
CA GLY A 185 19.06 -9.69 1.70
C GLY A 185 20.31 -10.52 2.01
N ASP A 186 20.19 -11.80 2.37
CA ASP A 186 21.38 -12.64 2.62
C ASP A 186 22.20 -12.90 1.34
N GLY A 187 21.59 -12.82 0.15
CA GLY A 187 22.31 -12.88 -1.13
C GLY A 187 23.14 -11.62 -1.43
N GLU A 188 22.78 -10.48 -0.83
CA GLU A 188 23.45 -9.18 -0.98
C GLU A 188 24.56 -8.96 0.07
N ARG A 189 24.59 -9.75 1.15
CA ARG A 189 25.67 -9.69 2.16
C ARG A 189 27.01 -10.24 1.69
N HIS A 190 27.03 -10.93 0.55
CA HIS A 190 28.19 -11.64 0.00
C HIS A 190 28.72 -11.04 -1.32
N GLN A 191 28.26 -9.85 -1.70
CA GLN A 191 28.84 -9.04 -2.79
C GLN A 191 29.51 -7.78 -2.23
#